data_AF-E5AB54-F1
#
_entry.id   AF-E5AB54-F1
#
_cell.length_a   1.000
_cell.length_b   1.000
_cell.length_c   1.000
_cell.angle_alpha   90.00
_cell.angle_beta   90.00
_cell.angle_gamma   90.00
#
_symmetry.space_group_name_H-M   'P 1'
#
loop_
_entity.id
_entity.type
_entity.pdbx_description
1 polymer ?
#
loop_
_entity_poly.entity_id
_entity_poly.type
_entity_poly.pdbx_seq_one_letter_code
_entity_poly.pdbx_strand_id
1 'polypeptide(L)'
;MALAPQENERVLDMTAAPGGKTTHIAALMKNTGCIFANDANKDRAKGLIGNIHRLGVRNAIVCNYSALEFPRVMGGFDRVLLDAPCSGTGVIAKDASVKTNKTEADFMKLPHLQKQLILAAIDSVDHHSKTGGYIVYSTCSVTVEENEQVVQYALNKRPNVKLVETGLTFGKEGFTKIGGKIFHPSMKMVRRYYPHTYNVDGFFVAKFKKTGPTPANAVGVNEATKPNGNSNNITSKMDQLEVVDKTPLRLEGEDSDSDFGGFDEEEDQKYMERAQASKLRRKGKDPRAVLLKGDKAANGVAKKTTEEKTEPVVDGKKADKRIEIEPAVQEKSSKTEPKAGGTEAGKDVKSNGHKAKESTVQSKKERRKSVGKKSEA
;
A
#
# COMPACT_ATOMS: atom_id res chain seq x y z
N MET A 1 -9.93 23.67 -2.82
CA MET A 1 -9.39 22.29 -2.75
C MET A 1 -10.04 21.45 -3.85
N ALA A 2 -9.29 20.62 -4.57
CA ALA A 2 -9.83 19.88 -5.72
C ALA A 2 -10.92 18.85 -5.35
N LEU A 3 -10.77 18.16 -4.20
CA LEU A 3 -11.71 17.13 -3.73
C LEU A 3 -13.06 17.72 -3.31
N ALA A 4 -13.03 18.90 -2.69
CA ALA A 4 -14.21 19.64 -2.21
C ALA A 4 -15.23 18.76 -1.44
N PRO A 5 -14.82 18.09 -0.34
CA PRO A 5 -15.72 17.25 0.46
C PRO A 5 -16.87 18.09 1.05
N GLN A 6 -18.06 17.49 1.15
CA GLN A 6 -19.24 18.12 1.75
C GLN A 6 -19.54 17.53 3.12
N GLU A 7 -20.36 18.25 3.89
CA GLU A 7 -20.85 17.77 5.19
C GLU A 7 -21.67 16.47 5.01
N ASN A 8 -21.56 15.56 5.99
CA ASN A 8 -22.25 14.27 6.02
C ASN A 8 -21.89 13.24 4.93
N GLU A 9 -20.87 13.48 4.11
CA GLU A 9 -20.38 12.50 3.12
C GLU A 9 -19.48 11.41 3.74
N ARG A 10 -19.33 10.30 3.03
CA ARG A 10 -18.31 9.26 3.28
C ARG A 10 -17.12 9.48 2.37
N VAL A 11 -15.97 9.80 2.94
CA VAL A 11 -14.73 10.09 2.20
C VAL A 11 -13.67 9.05 2.53
N LEU A 12 -12.98 8.53 1.51
CA LEU A 12 -11.83 7.65 1.67
C LEU A 12 -10.54 8.40 1.31
N ASP A 13 -9.55 8.32 2.19
CA ASP A 13 -8.17 8.69 1.95
C ASP A 13 -7.33 7.41 1.94
N MET A 14 -6.91 6.98 0.75
CA MET A 14 -6.31 5.65 0.54
C MET A 14 -4.90 5.51 1.14
N THR A 15 -4.19 6.63 1.25
CA THR A 15 -2.77 6.75 1.61
C THR A 15 -2.57 7.97 2.51
N ALA A 16 -3.21 7.92 3.66
CA ALA A 16 -3.46 9.05 4.52
C ALA A 16 -2.22 9.56 5.27
N ALA A 17 -1.25 8.70 5.63
CA ALA A 17 -0.14 9.15 6.48
C ALA A 17 0.75 10.18 5.76
N PRO A 18 1.18 11.27 6.42
CA PRO A 18 1.12 11.54 7.86
C PRO A 18 -0.20 12.16 8.38
N GLY A 19 -1.20 12.38 7.53
CA GLY A 19 -2.55 12.83 7.94
C GLY A 19 -2.90 14.27 7.61
N GLY A 20 -2.00 15.03 6.98
CA GLY A 20 -2.25 16.45 6.66
C GLY A 20 -3.41 16.66 5.69
N LYS A 21 -3.59 15.76 4.71
CA LYS A 21 -4.73 15.83 3.78
C LYS A 21 -6.02 15.40 4.46
N THR A 22 -5.97 14.31 5.22
CA THR A 22 -7.09 13.79 6.01
C THR A 22 -7.64 14.82 6.98
N THR A 23 -6.78 15.52 7.73
CA THR A 23 -7.22 16.52 8.72
C THR A 23 -7.79 17.76 8.04
N HIS A 24 -7.28 18.12 6.84
CA HIS A 24 -7.87 19.17 6.03
C HIS A 24 -9.26 18.79 5.51
N ILE A 25 -9.46 17.54 5.09
CA ILE A 25 -10.79 17.00 4.72
C ILE A 25 -11.74 17.11 5.93
N ALA A 26 -11.31 16.67 7.11
CA ALA A 26 -12.11 16.74 8.34
C ALA A 26 -12.51 18.17 8.72
N ALA A 27 -11.59 19.13 8.55
CA ALA A 27 -11.86 20.54 8.81
C ALA A 27 -12.93 21.10 7.86
N LEU A 28 -12.87 20.75 6.57
CA LEU A 28 -13.88 21.16 5.59
C LEU A 28 -15.25 20.54 5.83
N MET A 29 -15.28 19.28 6.28
CA MET A 29 -16.51 18.58 6.65
C MET A 29 -17.05 18.99 8.04
N LYS A 30 -16.36 19.88 8.76
CA LYS A 30 -16.72 20.32 10.12
C LYS A 30 -16.99 19.17 11.09
N ASN A 31 -16.18 18.11 11.03
CA ASN A 31 -16.36 16.88 11.82
C ASN A 31 -17.72 16.16 11.62
N THR A 32 -18.38 16.34 10.48
CA THR A 32 -19.61 15.60 10.11
C THR A 32 -19.30 14.46 9.13
N GLY A 33 -20.21 13.50 8.96
CA GLY A 33 -20.00 12.36 8.07
C GLY A 33 -18.92 11.39 8.58
N CYS A 34 -18.22 10.73 7.64
CA CYS A 34 -17.21 9.73 7.99
C CYS A 34 -16.02 9.78 7.03
N ILE A 35 -14.81 9.82 7.58
CA ILE A 35 -13.55 9.78 6.83
C ILE A 35 -12.84 8.48 7.14
N PHE A 36 -12.49 7.72 6.13
CA PHE A 36 -11.65 6.54 6.26
C PHE A 36 -10.23 6.90 5.88
N ALA A 37 -9.33 6.90 6.85
CA ALA A 37 -7.93 7.26 6.70
C ALA A 37 -7.08 5.99 6.71
N ASN A 38 -6.69 5.52 5.52
CA ASN A 38 -5.95 4.27 5.37
C ASN A 38 -4.46 4.53 5.11
N ASP A 39 -3.58 3.76 5.73
CA ASP A 39 -2.18 3.68 5.31
C ASP A 39 -1.68 2.23 5.48
N ALA A 40 -0.99 1.70 4.47
CA ALA A 40 -0.49 0.32 4.50
C ALA A 40 0.71 0.14 5.45
N ASN A 41 1.38 1.23 5.85
CA ASN A 41 2.52 1.17 6.75
C ASN A 41 2.09 1.47 8.20
N LYS A 42 2.20 0.45 9.06
CA LYS A 42 1.83 0.51 10.48
C LYS A 42 2.60 1.57 11.26
N ASP A 43 3.86 1.81 10.94
CA ASP A 43 4.67 2.80 11.64
C ASP A 43 4.29 4.22 11.26
N ARG A 44 3.97 4.46 9.98
CA ARG A 44 3.45 5.75 9.51
C ARG A 44 2.05 6.05 10.06
N ALA A 45 1.25 5.01 10.29
CA ALA A 45 -0.08 5.15 10.90
C ALA A 45 -0.03 5.73 12.32
N LYS A 46 1.04 5.52 13.10
CA LYS A 46 1.20 6.14 14.42
C LYS A 46 1.22 7.67 14.32
N GLY A 47 1.93 8.21 13.34
CA GLY A 47 1.97 9.65 13.06
C GLY A 47 0.60 10.21 12.63
N LEU A 48 -0.13 9.45 11.80
CA LEU A 48 -1.50 9.77 11.39
C LEU A 48 -2.44 9.87 12.60
N ILE A 49 -2.43 8.87 13.49
CA ILE A 49 -3.22 8.85 14.73
C ILE A 49 -2.88 10.06 15.60
N GLY A 50 -1.60 10.33 15.81
CA GLY A 50 -1.14 11.50 16.59
C GLY A 50 -1.67 12.82 16.03
N ASN A 51 -1.63 13.01 14.70
CA ASN A 51 -2.13 14.22 14.06
C ASN A 51 -3.65 14.36 14.12
N ILE A 52 -4.39 13.25 13.97
CA ILE A 52 -5.85 13.22 14.09
C ILE A 52 -6.30 13.66 15.49
N HIS A 53 -5.71 13.06 16.54
CA HIS A 53 -6.03 13.43 17.91
C HIS A 53 -5.60 14.87 18.24
N ARG A 54 -4.39 15.28 17.82
CA ARG A 54 -3.87 16.63 18.05
C ARG A 54 -4.76 17.72 17.46
N LEU A 55 -5.35 17.47 16.29
CA LEU A 55 -6.22 18.43 15.59
C LEU A 55 -7.70 18.27 15.95
N GLY A 56 -8.04 17.36 16.88
CA GLY A 56 -9.40 17.18 17.37
C GLY A 56 -10.38 16.63 16.32
N VAL A 57 -9.88 15.86 15.35
CA VAL A 57 -10.69 15.23 14.31
C VAL A 57 -11.48 14.07 14.92
N ARG A 58 -12.81 14.11 14.84
CA ARG A 58 -13.71 13.13 15.50
C ARG A 58 -14.37 12.15 14.55
N ASN A 59 -14.46 12.52 13.27
CA ASN A 59 -15.15 11.76 12.22
C ASN A 59 -14.20 10.91 11.37
N ALA A 60 -12.98 10.63 11.84
CA ALA A 60 -11.99 9.84 11.10
C ALA A 60 -11.78 8.46 11.72
N ILE A 61 -11.86 7.42 10.88
CA ILE A 61 -11.54 6.04 11.20
C ILE A 61 -10.18 5.73 10.58
N VAL A 62 -9.19 5.42 11.41
CA VAL A 62 -7.85 5.05 10.95
C VAL A 62 -7.80 3.56 10.71
N CYS A 63 -7.40 3.17 9.50
CA CYS A 63 -7.28 1.78 9.09
C CYS A 63 -5.86 1.48 8.57
N ASN A 64 -5.47 0.21 8.67
CA ASN A 64 -4.24 -0.29 8.07
C ASN A 64 -4.59 -1.50 7.18
N TYR A 65 -4.85 -1.22 5.90
CA TYR A 65 -5.09 -2.21 4.87
C TYR A 65 -4.31 -1.87 3.60
N SER A 66 -4.13 -2.89 2.76
CA SER A 66 -3.73 -2.67 1.38
C SER A 66 -4.83 -1.88 0.66
N ALA A 67 -4.48 -0.71 0.14
CA ALA A 67 -5.43 0.14 -0.57
C ALA A 67 -5.96 -0.53 -1.88
N LEU A 68 -5.29 -1.58 -2.37
CA LEU A 68 -5.75 -2.38 -3.51
C LEU A 68 -6.96 -3.26 -3.17
N GLU A 69 -7.12 -3.64 -1.91
CA GLU A 69 -8.19 -4.54 -1.45
C GLU A 69 -9.42 -3.77 -0.97
N PHE A 70 -9.30 -2.43 -0.84
CA PHE A 70 -10.36 -1.58 -0.32
C PHE A 70 -11.71 -1.77 -1.03
N PRO A 71 -11.80 -1.86 -2.38
CA PRO A 71 -13.08 -2.11 -3.04
C PRO A 71 -13.80 -3.39 -2.58
N ARG A 72 -13.04 -4.42 -2.17
CA ARG A 72 -13.57 -5.70 -1.68
C ARG A 72 -13.96 -5.61 -0.21
N VAL A 73 -13.18 -4.89 0.59
CA VAL A 73 -13.40 -4.75 2.04
C VAL A 73 -14.53 -3.78 2.33
N MET A 74 -14.52 -2.62 1.66
CA MET A 74 -15.45 -1.53 1.90
C MET A 74 -15.58 -0.65 0.65
N GLY A 75 -16.79 -0.59 0.09
CA GLY A 75 -17.15 0.31 -0.99
C GLY A 75 -18.17 1.37 -0.56
N GLY A 76 -18.61 2.15 -1.54
CA GLY A 76 -19.72 3.10 -1.36
C GLY A 76 -19.28 4.44 -0.77
N PHE A 77 -18.09 4.93 -1.16
CA PHE A 77 -17.63 6.26 -0.79
C PHE A 77 -18.15 7.31 -1.76
N ASP A 78 -18.59 8.44 -1.24
CA ASP A 78 -19.01 9.59 -2.06
C ASP A 78 -17.80 10.22 -2.75
N ARG A 79 -16.65 10.25 -2.08
CA ARG A 79 -15.39 10.78 -2.63
C ARG A 79 -14.20 9.96 -2.20
N VAL A 80 -13.22 9.87 -3.10
CA VAL A 80 -11.95 9.19 -2.82
C VAL A 80 -10.78 10.11 -3.15
N LEU A 81 -9.87 10.22 -2.19
CA LEU A 81 -8.56 10.84 -2.35
C LEU A 81 -7.51 9.73 -2.47
N LEU A 82 -6.76 9.76 -3.56
CA LEU A 82 -5.58 8.95 -3.77
C LEU A 82 -4.37 9.87 -3.90
N ASP A 83 -3.68 10.08 -2.79
CA ASP A 83 -2.36 10.71 -2.80
C ASP A 83 -1.28 9.63 -2.97
N ALA A 84 -0.99 9.29 -4.22
CA ALA A 84 -0.33 8.04 -4.50
C ALA A 84 1.15 8.05 -4.07
N PRO A 85 1.69 6.91 -3.61
CA PRO A 85 3.11 6.80 -3.28
C PRO A 85 3.93 7.07 -4.55
N CYS A 86 4.74 8.13 -4.50
CA CYS A 86 5.47 8.70 -5.63
C CYS A 86 6.99 8.59 -5.46
N SER A 87 7.71 8.82 -6.56
CA SER A 87 9.17 8.93 -6.55
C SER A 87 9.64 10.14 -5.73
N GLY A 88 8.82 11.18 -5.56
CA GLY A 88 9.18 12.40 -4.82
C GLY A 88 10.02 13.38 -5.61
N THR A 89 10.14 13.22 -6.93
CA THR A 89 10.99 14.11 -7.77
C THR A 89 10.61 15.59 -7.69
N GLY A 90 9.37 15.92 -7.33
CA GLY A 90 8.91 17.29 -7.15
C GLY A 90 9.31 17.95 -5.82
N VAL A 91 9.77 17.17 -4.84
CA VAL A 91 10.09 17.64 -3.47
C VAL A 91 11.58 17.53 -3.12
N ILE A 92 12.46 17.32 -4.11
CA ILE A 92 13.92 17.18 -3.91
C ILE A 92 14.53 18.38 -3.15
N ALA A 93 13.97 19.58 -3.34
CA ALA A 93 14.42 20.78 -2.62
C ALA A 93 14.19 20.70 -1.10
N LYS A 94 13.17 19.94 -0.66
CA LYS A 94 12.86 19.73 0.77
C LYS A 94 13.52 18.47 1.32
N ASP A 95 13.54 17.40 0.53
CA ASP A 95 14.15 16.13 0.89
C ASP A 95 15.23 15.75 -0.13
N ALA A 96 16.47 16.12 0.19
CA ALA A 96 17.63 15.83 -0.65
C ALA A 96 17.90 14.32 -0.78
N SER A 97 17.39 13.49 0.14
CA SER A 97 17.59 12.03 0.10
C SER A 97 16.92 11.40 -1.12
N VAL A 98 15.89 12.04 -1.69
CA VAL A 98 15.25 11.62 -2.94
C VAL A 98 16.24 11.59 -4.10
N LYS A 99 17.26 12.46 -4.09
CA LYS A 99 18.28 12.51 -5.14
C LYS A 99 19.17 11.26 -5.16
N THR A 100 19.41 10.65 -4.00
CA THR A 100 20.35 9.53 -3.84
C THR A 100 19.65 8.17 -3.69
N ASN A 101 18.42 8.16 -3.16
CA ASN A 101 17.74 6.92 -2.76
C ASN A 101 16.85 6.32 -3.84
N LYS A 102 16.80 6.91 -5.05
CA LYS A 102 15.90 6.47 -6.12
C LYS A 102 16.68 5.75 -7.21
N THR A 103 16.19 4.57 -7.56
CA THR A 103 16.77 3.71 -8.59
C THR A 103 15.84 3.64 -9.80
N GLU A 104 16.36 3.22 -10.96
CA GLU A 104 15.55 3.00 -12.17
C GLU A 104 14.40 2.01 -11.92
N ALA A 105 14.63 0.99 -11.09
CA ALA A 105 13.60 0.03 -10.70
C ALA A 105 12.40 0.69 -10.00
N ASP A 106 12.61 1.77 -9.25
CA ASP A 106 11.53 2.52 -8.60
C ASP A 106 10.66 3.26 -9.61
N PHE A 107 11.27 3.81 -10.66
CA PHE A 107 10.56 4.48 -11.76
C PHE A 107 9.74 3.50 -12.62
N MET A 108 9.98 2.20 -12.52
CA MET A 108 9.13 1.17 -13.13
C MET A 108 8.04 0.67 -12.17
N LYS A 109 8.41 0.41 -10.90
CA LYS A 109 7.50 -0.17 -9.90
C LYS A 109 6.45 0.80 -9.41
N LEU A 110 6.81 2.06 -9.15
CA LEU A 110 5.89 3.05 -8.57
C LEU A 110 4.75 3.40 -9.54
N PRO A 111 4.98 3.73 -10.82
CA PRO A 111 3.88 3.95 -11.76
C PRO A 111 2.97 2.73 -11.93
N HIS A 112 3.54 1.51 -11.89
CA HIS A 112 2.74 0.29 -11.97
C HIS A 112 1.81 0.16 -10.75
N LEU A 113 2.31 0.39 -9.55
CA LEU A 113 1.51 0.40 -8.32
C LEU A 113 0.42 1.49 -8.38
N GLN A 114 0.78 2.71 -8.80
CA GLN A 114 -0.17 3.84 -8.94
C GLN A 114 -1.31 3.52 -9.92
N LYS A 115 -1.01 2.85 -11.04
CA LYS A 115 -2.01 2.37 -12.00
C LYS A 115 -3.00 1.38 -11.38
N GLN A 116 -2.55 0.52 -10.47
CA GLN A 116 -3.46 -0.40 -9.77
C GLN A 116 -4.29 0.34 -8.71
N LEU A 117 -3.66 1.24 -7.95
CA LEU A 117 -4.31 2.02 -6.91
C LEU A 117 -5.43 2.92 -7.46
N ILE A 118 -5.21 3.56 -8.61
CA ILE A 118 -6.25 4.43 -9.22
C ILE A 118 -7.46 3.63 -9.69
N LEU A 119 -7.28 2.38 -10.15
CA LEU A 119 -8.41 1.51 -10.48
C LEU A 119 -9.19 1.13 -9.22
N ALA A 120 -8.51 0.77 -8.15
CA ALA A 120 -9.15 0.51 -6.86
C ALA A 120 -9.86 1.76 -6.31
N ALA A 121 -9.29 2.95 -6.49
CA ALA A 121 -9.93 4.21 -6.11
C ALA A 121 -11.25 4.41 -6.85
N ILE A 122 -11.26 4.22 -8.17
CA ILE A 122 -12.46 4.34 -9.02
C ILE A 122 -13.52 3.32 -8.62
N ASP A 123 -13.12 2.09 -8.33
CA ASP A 123 -14.05 1.01 -7.99
C ASP A 123 -14.64 1.17 -6.58
N SER A 124 -13.95 1.88 -5.68
CA SER A 124 -14.44 2.18 -4.32
C SER A 124 -15.52 3.28 -4.28
N VAL A 125 -15.64 4.08 -5.34
CA VAL A 125 -16.53 5.25 -5.39
C VAL A 125 -17.94 4.86 -5.79
N ASP A 126 -18.93 5.39 -5.07
CA ASP A 126 -20.31 5.34 -5.50
C ASP A 126 -20.62 6.40 -6.56
N HIS A 127 -21.19 5.95 -7.67
CA HIS A 127 -21.62 6.80 -8.78
C HIS A 127 -23.04 7.35 -8.58
N HIS A 128 -23.83 6.76 -7.68
CA HIS A 128 -25.19 7.20 -7.38
C HIS A 128 -25.24 8.35 -6.37
N SER A 129 -24.11 8.71 -5.77
CA SER A 129 -24.02 9.83 -4.84
C SER A 129 -24.42 11.15 -5.51
N LYS A 130 -25.44 11.82 -4.98
CA LYS A 130 -25.98 13.08 -5.51
C LYS A 130 -24.96 14.22 -5.47
N THR A 131 -24.16 14.27 -4.41
CA THR A 131 -23.13 15.31 -4.19
C THR A 131 -21.73 14.82 -4.54
N GLY A 132 -21.52 13.50 -4.56
CA GLY A 132 -20.22 12.84 -4.76
C GLY A 132 -19.97 12.30 -6.17
N GLY A 133 -19.32 11.14 -6.22
CA GLY A 133 -18.82 10.52 -7.44
C GLY A 133 -17.45 11.05 -7.88
N TYR A 134 -16.70 11.69 -6.98
CA TYR A 134 -15.42 12.34 -7.32
C TYR A 134 -14.22 11.56 -6.81
N ILE A 135 -13.23 11.41 -7.70
CA ILE A 135 -11.91 10.88 -7.35
C ILE A 135 -10.87 11.97 -7.57
N VAL A 136 -9.99 12.19 -6.62
CA VAL A 136 -8.80 13.03 -6.82
C VAL A 136 -7.56 12.15 -6.74
N TYR A 137 -6.79 12.16 -7.81
CA TYR A 137 -5.46 11.59 -7.87
C TYR A 137 -4.44 12.72 -7.73
N SER A 138 -3.48 12.54 -6.85
CA SER A 138 -2.37 13.46 -6.71
C SER A 138 -1.03 12.78 -6.48
N THR A 139 0.04 13.43 -6.91
CA THR A 139 1.41 12.97 -6.67
C THR A 139 2.34 14.15 -6.41
N CYS A 140 3.41 13.86 -5.68
CA CYS A 140 4.55 14.71 -5.40
C CYS A 140 5.67 14.61 -6.45
N SER A 141 5.34 14.21 -7.68
CA SER A 141 6.30 13.92 -8.75
C SER A 141 6.06 14.80 -9.97
N VAL A 142 7.12 15.16 -10.68
CA VAL A 142 7.06 15.93 -11.93
C VAL A 142 7.14 15.06 -13.18
N THR A 143 7.43 13.76 -13.02
CA THR A 143 7.59 12.78 -14.12
C THR A 143 6.28 12.59 -14.90
N VAL A 144 6.37 12.13 -16.14
CA VAL A 144 5.17 11.88 -16.98
C VAL A 144 4.61 10.48 -16.72
N GLU A 145 5.49 9.56 -16.31
CA GLU A 145 5.23 8.15 -16.00
C GLU A 145 4.27 8.00 -14.83
N GLU A 146 4.42 8.82 -13.79
CA GLU A 146 3.58 8.83 -12.60
C GLU A 146 2.33 9.70 -12.74
N ASN A 147 2.29 10.57 -13.75
CA ASN A 147 1.24 11.58 -13.90
C ASN A 147 0.30 11.23 -15.06
N GLU A 148 0.49 11.84 -16.23
CA GLU A 148 -0.42 11.66 -17.38
C GLU A 148 -0.53 10.22 -17.83
N GLN A 149 0.54 9.41 -17.72
CA GLN A 149 0.47 8.00 -18.09
C GLN A 149 -0.45 7.18 -17.16
N VAL A 150 -0.48 7.49 -15.86
CA VAL A 150 -1.38 6.83 -14.91
C VAL A 150 -2.82 7.28 -15.16
N VAL A 151 -3.04 8.58 -15.38
CA VAL A 151 -4.34 9.15 -15.71
C VAL A 151 -4.89 8.56 -17.02
N GLN A 152 -4.05 8.46 -18.06
CA GLN A 152 -4.43 7.90 -19.36
C GLN A 152 -4.80 6.43 -19.22
N TYR A 153 -4.02 5.68 -18.44
CA TYR A 153 -4.30 4.28 -18.17
C TYR A 153 -5.66 4.09 -17.50
N ALA A 154 -5.99 4.92 -16.51
CA ALA A 154 -7.29 4.89 -15.84
C ALA A 154 -8.44 5.19 -16.81
N LEU A 155 -8.32 6.23 -17.65
CA LEU A 155 -9.34 6.57 -18.66
C LEU A 155 -9.55 5.44 -19.68
N ASN A 156 -8.48 4.79 -20.13
CA ASN A 156 -8.58 3.67 -21.07
C ASN A 156 -9.24 2.44 -20.45
N LYS A 157 -8.98 2.15 -19.16
CA LYS A 157 -9.50 0.96 -18.47
C LYS A 157 -10.89 1.15 -17.87
N ARG A 158 -11.33 2.39 -17.68
CA ARG A 158 -12.60 2.75 -17.03
C ARG A 158 -13.32 3.84 -17.85
N PRO A 159 -14.08 3.47 -18.90
CA PRO A 159 -14.82 4.44 -19.72
C PRO A 159 -15.96 5.13 -18.97
N ASN A 160 -16.35 4.59 -17.80
CA ASN A 160 -17.35 5.16 -16.89
C ASN A 160 -16.81 6.35 -16.07
N VAL A 161 -15.58 6.79 -16.33
CA VAL A 161 -14.92 7.88 -15.63
C VAL A 161 -14.53 8.97 -16.61
N LYS A 162 -14.77 10.23 -16.22
CA LYS A 162 -14.38 11.41 -17.01
C LYS A 162 -13.48 12.31 -16.19
N LEU A 163 -12.50 12.93 -16.84
CA LEU A 163 -11.76 14.03 -16.23
C LEU A 163 -12.66 15.25 -16.10
N VAL A 164 -12.54 15.95 -14.97
CA VAL A 164 -13.26 17.18 -14.67
C VAL A 164 -12.26 18.22 -14.20
N GLU A 165 -12.56 19.49 -14.43
CA GLU A 165 -11.73 20.59 -13.94
C GLU A 165 -11.53 20.50 -12.43
N THR A 166 -10.28 20.69 -12.00
CA THR A 166 -9.89 20.59 -10.60
C THR A 166 -10.42 21.74 -9.74
N GLY A 167 -10.85 22.85 -10.35
CA GLY A 167 -11.31 24.06 -9.64
C GLY A 167 -10.18 24.80 -8.90
N LEU A 168 -8.92 24.56 -9.29
CA LEU A 168 -7.75 25.28 -8.77
C LEU A 168 -7.49 26.52 -9.62
N THR A 169 -7.21 27.65 -8.98
CA THR A 169 -7.10 28.97 -9.64
C THR A 169 -5.82 29.18 -10.44
N PHE A 170 -4.78 28.39 -10.17
CA PHE A 170 -3.48 28.46 -10.83
C PHE A 170 -2.90 27.07 -11.05
N GLY A 171 -1.86 26.98 -11.87
CA GLY A 171 -1.19 25.74 -12.27
C GLY A 171 -1.18 25.59 -13.80
N LYS A 172 -0.08 25.04 -14.32
CA LYS A 172 0.05 24.76 -15.76
C LYS A 172 -0.84 23.58 -16.14
N GLU A 173 -1.35 23.60 -17.36
CA GLU A 173 -2.15 22.50 -17.91
C GLU A 173 -1.28 21.23 -18.07
N GLY A 174 -1.92 20.06 -18.05
CA GLY A 174 -1.27 18.79 -18.35
C GLY A 174 -0.82 18.68 -19.81
N PHE A 175 0.11 17.77 -20.06
CA PHE A 175 0.61 17.56 -21.42
C PHE A 175 -0.36 16.73 -22.25
N THR A 176 -0.71 17.21 -23.44
CA THR A 176 -1.42 16.41 -24.46
C THR A 176 -0.46 15.63 -25.34
N LYS A 177 0.76 16.15 -25.55
CA LYS A 177 1.83 15.50 -26.32
C LYS A 177 3.18 15.81 -25.68
N ILE A 178 3.97 14.79 -25.38
CA ILE A 178 5.33 14.96 -24.84
C ILE A 178 6.14 13.68 -25.09
N GLY A 179 7.40 13.82 -25.54
CA GLY A 179 8.33 12.69 -25.72
C GLY A 179 7.79 11.55 -26.59
N GLY A 180 7.13 11.87 -27.72
CA GLY A 180 6.52 10.89 -28.62
C GLY A 180 5.22 10.24 -28.11
N LYS A 181 4.80 10.52 -26.87
CA LYS A 181 3.55 10.02 -26.29
C LYS A 181 2.43 11.01 -26.57
N ILE A 182 1.28 10.50 -27.02
CA ILE A 182 0.06 11.28 -27.25
C ILE A 182 -0.96 10.87 -26.18
N PHE A 183 -1.47 11.86 -25.46
CA PHE A 183 -2.48 11.68 -24.42
C PHE A 183 -3.84 12.22 -24.86
N HIS A 184 -4.87 11.83 -24.12
CA HIS A 184 -6.24 12.25 -24.38
C HIS A 184 -6.38 13.78 -24.30
N PRO A 185 -7.18 14.44 -25.16
CA PRO A 185 -7.33 15.90 -25.15
C PRO A 185 -7.79 16.49 -23.81
N SER A 186 -8.54 15.71 -23.02
CA SER A 186 -8.99 16.13 -21.68
C SER A 186 -7.85 16.22 -20.65
N MET A 187 -6.62 15.83 -20.97
CA MET A 187 -5.46 16.03 -20.10
C MET A 187 -5.24 17.51 -19.77
N LYS A 188 -5.73 18.45 -20.57
CA LYS A 188 -5.67 19.88 -20.24
C LYS A 188 -6.37 20.24 -18.92
N MET A 189 -7.32 19.41 -18.47
CA MET A 189 -8.07 19.64 -17.23
C MET A 189 -7.25 19.33 -15.95
N VAL A 190 -6.16 18.58 -16.07
CA VAL A 190 -5.26 18.32 -14.93
C VAL A 190 -4.34 19.51 -14.69
N ARG A 191 -3.80 19.63 -13.48
CA ARG A 191 -2.92 20.75 -13.11
C ARG A 191 -1.56 20.27 -12.65
N ARG A 192 -0.53 20.92 -13.18
CA ARG A 192 0.88 20.80 -12.82
C ARG A 192 1.36 22.04 -12.09
N TYR A 193 2.11 21.81 -11.02
CA TYR A 193 2.78 22.84 -10.24
C TYR A 193 4.28 22.66 -10.35
N TYR A 194 4.98 23.78 -10.55
CA TYR A 194 6.42 23.81 -10.71
C TYR A 194 7.05 24.81 -9.72
N PRO A 195 8.16 24.43 -9.07
CA PRO A 195 8.86 25.31 -8.14
C PRO A 195 9.27 26.65 -8.73
N HIS A 196 9.85 26.64 -9.93
CA HIS A 196 10.33 27.86 -10.59
C HIS A 196 9.21 28.83 -11.01
N THR A 197 7.96 28.36 -11.14
CA THR A 197 6.84 29.21 -11.60
C THR A 197 6.05 29.80 -10.43
N TYR A 198 5.81 29.02 -9.37
CA TYR A 198 4.83 29.37 -8.33
C TYR A 198 5.39 29.33 -6.90
N ASN A 199 6.69 29.10 -6.71
CA ASN A 199 7.33 28.96 -5.39
C ASN A 199 6.62 27.92 -4.48
N VAL A 200 6.20 26.81 -5.09
CA VAL A 200 5.59 25.65 -4.43
C VAL A 200 6.35 24.39 -4.84
N ASP A 201 6.22 23.30 -4.10
CA ASP A 201 6.84 22.04 -4.54
C ASP A 201 6.22 21.53 -5.85
N GLY A 202 6.98 20.71 -6.57
CA GLY A 202 6.48 20.00 -7.74
C GLY A 202 5.34 19.06 -7.36
N PHE A 203 4.15 19.31 -7.90
CA PHE A 203 2.94 18.57 -7.57
C PHE A 203 2.02 18.43 -8.78
N PHE A 204 1.26 17.34 -8.81
CA PHE A 204 0.31 17.03 -9.87
C PHE A 204 -1.07 16.71 -9.28
N VAL A 205 -2.12 17.21 -9.92
CA VAL A 205 -3.52 16.96 -9.51
C VAL A 205 -4.38 16.62 -10.72
N ALA A 206 -5.05 15.48 -10.65
CA ALA A 206 -6.11 15.10 -11.56
C ALA A 206 -7.41 14.84 -10.78
N LYS A 207 -8.53 15.32 -11.31
CA LYS A 207 -9.86 15.11 -10.75
C LYS A 207 -10.72 14.38 -11.75
N PHE A 208 -11.39 13.34 -11.26
CA PHE A 208 -12.27 12.50 -12.05
C PHE A 208 -13.69 12.54 -11.48
N LYS A 209 -14.67 12.30 -12.35
CA LYS A 209 -16.06 12.04 -11.99
C LYS A 209 -16.50 10.69 -12.56
N LYS A 210 -17.01 9.82 -11.70
CA LYS A 210 -17.60 8.53 -12.08
C LYS A 210 -19.05 8.77 -12.48
N THR A 211 -19.42 8.39 -13.71
CA THR A 211 -20.77 8.63 -14.25
C THR A 211 -21.67 7.40 -14.26
N GLY A 212 -21.10 6.21 -14.04
CA GLY A 212 -21.86 4.96 -14.11
C GLY A 212 -21.15 3.80 -13.42
N PRO A 213 -21.82 2.64 -13.36
CA PRO A 213 -21.25 1.43 -12.77
C PRO A 213 -20.00 1.00 -13.54
N THR A 214 -19.04 0.41 -12.84
CA THR A 214 -17.87 -0.18 -13.50
C THR A 214 -18.33 -1.43 -14.26
N PRO A 215 -18.02 -1.57 -15.56
CA PRO A 215 -18.42 -2.75 -16.32
C PRO A 215 -17.76 -4.02 -15.76
N ALA A 216 -18.53 -5.12 -15.65
CA ALA A 216 -18.09 -6.38 -15.03
C ALA A 216 -16.79 -6.94 -15.66
N ASN A 217 -16.64 -6.81 -16.98
CA ASN A 217 -15.45 -7.25 -17.71
C ASN A 217 -14.17 -6.47 -17.35
N ALA A 218 -14.27 -5.33 -16.66
CA ALA A 218 -13.14 -4.49 -16.29
C ALA A 218 -12.63 -4.73 -14.86
N VAL A 219 -13.37 -5.51 -14.05
CA VAL A 219 -13.05 -5.83 -12.65
C VAL A 219 -12.26 -7.15 -12.51
N GLY A 220 -12.29 -8.02 -13.54
CA GLY A 220 -11.85 -9.42 -13.47
C GLY A 220 -10.39 -9.75 -13.76
N VAL A 221 -9.40 -8.93 -13.37
CA VAL A 221 -7.97 -9.30 -13.56
C VAL A 221 -7.37 -10.03 -12.35
N ASN A 222 -8.11 -10.21 -11.24
CA ASN A 222 -7.63 -10.85 -10.00
C ASN A 222 -8.60 -11.87 -9.38
N GLU A 223 -9.39 -12.59 -10.20
CA GLU A 223 -10.30 -13.66 -9.75
C GLU A 223 -9.83 -15.08 -10.10
N ALA A 224 -8.51 -15.33 -10.03
CA ALA A 224 -8.00 -16.69 -10.01
C ALA A 224 -7.83 -17.16 -8.56
N THR A 225 -8.92 -17.42 -7.83
CA THR A 225 -9.02 -18.38 -6.70
C THR A 225 -10.35 -18.24 -5.94
N LYS A 226 -11.37 -19.02 -6.34
CA LYS A 226 -12.33 -19.61 -5.39
C LYS A 226 -12.70 -21.02 -5.87
N PRO A 227 -12.62 -22.04 -5.00
CA PRO A 227 -13.23 -23.34 -5.27
C PRO A 227 -14.70 -23.28 -4.87
N ASN A 228 -15.60 -23.71 -5.75
CA ASN A 228 -17.01 -23.89 -5.44
C ASN A 228 -17.38 -25.36 -5.64
N GLY A 229 -17.96 -25.97 -4.61
CA GLY A 229 -18.70 -27.24 -4.62
C GLY A 229 -19.46 -27.30 -3.29
N ASN A 230 -20.73 -27.68 -3.20
CA ASN A 230 -21.46 -28.59 -4.08
C ASN A 230 -22.98 -28.58 -3.77
N SER A 231 -23.76 -29.11 -4.72
CA SER A 231 -25.02 -29.90 -4.62
C SER A 231 -26.10 -29.41 -5.62
N ASN A 232 -26.17 -30.01 -6.82
CA ASN A 232 -27.01 -31.17 -7.23
C ASN A 232 -28.45 -30.74 -7.55
N ASN A 233 -29.16 -31.11 -8.63
CA ASN A 233 -29.11 -32.21 -9.62
C ASN A 233 -30.13 -31.79 -10.75
N ILE A 234 -30.07 -32.11 -12.06
CA ILE A 234 -30.39 -33.40 -12.72
C ILE A 234 -30.05 -33.30 -14.25
N THR A 235 -29.12 -34.17 -14.67
CA THR A 235 -28.96 -34.97 -15.93
C THR A 235 -29.43 -34.51 -17.33
N SER A 236 -28.53 -34.54 -18.32
CA SER A 236 -28.36 -35.70 -19.26
C SER A 236 -27.19 -35.50 -20.25
N LYS A 237 -26.19 -36.41 -20.17
CA LYS A 237 -25.24 -36.91 -21.20
C LYS A 237 -24.97 -36.05 -22.45
N MET A 238 -23.74 -35.55 -22.62
CA MET A 238 -22.66 -36.21 -23.39
C MET A 238 -21.43 -35.29 -23.43
N ASP A 239 -20.39 -35.68 -22.70
CA ASP A 239 -19.05 -35.09 -22.73
C ASP A 239 -18.40 -35.32 -24.09
N GLN A 240 -17.87 -34.26 -24.70
CA GLN A 240 -16.64 -34.25 -25.53
C GLN A 240 -16.40 -32.83 -26.06
N LEU A 241 -15.31 -32.20 -25.61
CA LEU A 241 -14.33 -31.42 -26.40
C LEU A 241 -13.60 -30.42 -25.48
N GLU A 242 -12.65 -30.94 -24.69
CA GLU A 242 -11.40 -30.21 -24.49
C GLU A 242 -10.67 -30.22 -25.84
N VAL A 243 -10.58 -29.06 -26.48
CA VAL A 243 -9.76 -28.88 -27.68
C VAL A 243 -8.30 -28.84 -27.24
N VAL A 244 -7.68 -30.01 -27.21
CA VAL A 244 -6.23 -30.17 -27.24
C VAL A 244 -5.79 -29.98 -28.69
N ASP A 245 -4.96 -28.97 -28.94
CA ASP A 245 -4.38 -28.71 -30.26
C ASP A 245 -3.48 -29.90 -30.66
N LYS A 246 -3.96 -30.68 -31.63
CA LYS A 246 -3.23 -31.79 -32.27
C LYS A 246 -2.91 -31.41 -33.70
N THR A 247 -2.10 -30.38 -33.89
CA THR A 247 -1.50 -30.14 -35.19
C THR A 247 -0.44 -31.22 -35.46
N PRO A 248 -0.58 -32.09 -36.48
CA PRO A 248 0.46 -33.05 -36.80
C PRO A 248 1.61 -32.34 -37.54
N LEU A 249 2.83 -32.48 -37.02
CA LEU A 249 4.04 -32.11 -37.75
C LEU A 249 4.19 -33.06 -38.95
N ARG A 250 4.11 -32.47 -40.13
CA ARG A 250 4.25 -33.11 -41.45
C ARG A 250 5.65 -33.72 -41.59
N LEU A 251 5.71 -35.01 -41.91
CA LEU A 251 6.90 -35.65 -42.47
C LEU A 251 6.89 -35.39 -43.99
N GLU A 252 7.91 -34.70 -44.50
CA GLU A 252 8.58 -34.95 -45.79
C GLU A 252 9.55 -33.80 -46.10
N GLY A 253 10.81 -34.15 -46.39
CA GLY A 253 11.80 -33.29 -47.03
C GLY A 253 12.95 -32.89 -46.12
N GLU A 254 14.15 -33.38 -46.47
CA GLU A 254 15.46 -32.99 -45.94
C GLU A 254 15.62 -31.46 -45.87
N ASP A 255 16.21 -30.94 -44.79
CA ASP A 255 17.27 -29.90 -44.80
C ASP A 255 17.65 -29.41 -43.39
N SER A 256 18.88 -29.79 -43.00
CA SER A 256 19.88 -29.10 -42.16
C SER A 256 19.49 -28.27 -40.91
N ASP A 257 20.08 -28.70 -39.78
CA ASP A 257 20.61 -27.94 -38.65
C ASP A 257 19.64 -27.15 -37.73
N SER A 258 19.28 -27.77 -36.59
CA SER A 258 19.20 -27.02 -35.33
C SER A 258 19.49 -27.90 -34.09
N ASP A 259 20.48 -27.43 -33.36
CA ASP A 259 21.10 -27.93 -32.13
C ASP A 259 20.14 -27.82 -30.92
N PHE A 260 19.19 -28.75 -30.78
CA PHE A 260 18.33 -28.86 -29.59
C PHE A 260 18.35 -30.30 -29.06
N GLY A 261 19.23 -30.53 -28.08
CA GLY A 261 19.42 -31.83 -27.43
C GLY A 261 18.12 -32.41 -26.85
N GLY A 262 17.85 -33.67 -27.18
CA GLY A 262 16.67 -34.40 -26.72
C GLY A 262 16.63 -34.56 -25.19
N PHE A 263 15.42 -34.61 -24.65
CA PHE A 263 15.16 -34.84 -23.22
C PHE A 263 15.64 -36.24 -22.83
N ASP A 264 16.62 -36.31 -21.91
CA ASP A 264 17.09 -37.56 -21.32
C ASP A 264 16.22 -37.87 -20.08
N GLU A 265 15.36 -38.88 -20.22
CA GLU A 265 14.37 -39.28 -19.23
C GLU A 265 15.01 -39.60 -17.86
N GLU A 266 16.27 -40.06 -17.81
CA GLU A 266 16.94 -40.40 -16.56
C GLU A 266 17.49 -39.18 -15.80
N GLU A 267 17.95 -38.15 -16.50
CA GLU A 267 18.38 -36.91 -15.87
C GLU A 267 17.18 -36.07 -15.41
N ASP A 268 16.12 -36.01 -16.22
CA ASP A 268 14.90 -35.28 -15.92
C ASP A 268 14.19 -35.85 -14.69
N GLN A 269 14.21 -37.18 -14.52
CA GLN A 269 13.68 -37.85 -13.33
C GLN A 269 14.35 -37.34 -12.04
N LYS A 270 15.69 -37.19 -12.05
CA LYS A 270 16.45 -36.68 -10.89
C LYS A 270 16.12 -35.22 -10.59
N TYR A 271 15.91 -34.40 -11.61
CA TYR A 271 15.49 -33.01 -11.43
C TYR A 271 14.08 -32.91 -10.85
N MET A 272 13.15 -33.76 -11.31
CA MET A 272 11.79 -33.82 -10.79
C MET A 272 11.75 -34.26 -9.31
N GLU A 273 12.52 -35.28 -8.94
CA GLU A 273 12.62 -35.75 -7.56
C GLU A 273 13.22 -34.69 -6.62
N ARG A 274 14.27 -33.99 -7.07
CA ARG A 274 14.88 -32.88 -6.33
C ARG A 274 13.88 -31.73 -6.12
N ALA A 275 13.09 -31.40 -7.14
CA ALA A 275 12.06 -30.37 -7.04
C ALA A 275 10.97 -30.75 -6.02
N GLN A 276 10.53 -32.01 -6.02
CA GLN A 276 9.54 -32.53 -5.07
C GLN A 276 10.07 -32.56 -3.63
N ALA A 277 11.31 -32.97 -3.42
CA ALA A 277 11.96 -32.96 -2.10
C ALA A 277 12.07 -31.53 -1.53
N SER A 278 12.42 -30.54 -2.36
CA SER A 278 12.48 -29.13 -1.94
C SER A 278 11.11 -28.59 -1.51
N LYS A 279 10.05 -28.98 -2.21
CA LYS A 279 8.66 -28.60 -1.92
C LYS A 279 8.17 -29.20 -0.61
N LEU A 280 8.58 -30.44 -0.29
CA LEU A 280 8.26 -31.10 0.98
C LEU A 280 8.99 -30.45 2.16
N ARG A 281 10.28 -30.10 2.00
CA ARG A 281 11.05 -29.36 3.02
C ARG A 281 10.46 -27.98 3.29
N ARG A 282 10.01 -27.26 2.27
CA ARG A 282 9.32 -25.96 2.42
C ARG A 282 7.99 -26.08 3.18
N LYS A 283 7.37 -27.26 3.18
CA LYS A 283 6.15 -27.58 3.94
C LYS A 283 6.44 -28.17 5.33
N GLY A 284 7.71 -28.19 5.76
CA GLY A 284 8.12 -28.70 7.07
C GLY A 284 7.97 -30.21 7.25
N LYS A 285 7.91 -30.98 6.16
CA LYS A 285 7.81 -32.44 6.20
C LYS A 285 9.12 -33.07 5.72
N ASP A 286 9.59 -34.10 6.41
CA ASP A 286 10.79 -34.82 6.02
C ASP A 286 10.55 -35.65 4.74
N PRO A 287 11.28 -35.40 3.65
CA PRO A 287 11.05 -36.07 2.37
C PRO A 287 11.31 -37.58 2.43
N ARG A 288 12.21 -38.04 3.31
CA ARG A 288 12.50 -39.48 3.51
C ARG A 288 11.37 -40.24 4.19
N ALA A 289 10.57 -39.59 5.04
CA ALA A 289 9.49 -40.26 5.78
C ALA A 289 8.24 -40.51 4.92
N VAL A 290 8.06 -39.76 3.83
CA VAL A 290 6.90 -39.90 2.93
C VAL A 290 7.13 -41.03 1.91
N LEU A 291 8.35 -41.17 1.39
CA LEU A 291 8.71 -42.24 0.45
C LEU A 291 8.62 -43.63 1.11
N LEU A 292 9.08 -43.77 2.36
CA LEU A 292 9.01 -45.03 3.12
C LEU A 292 7.58 -45.49 3.50
N LYS A 293 6.57 -44.63 3.31
CA LYS A 293 5.17 -44.95 3.61
C LYS A 293 4.42 -45.53 2.41
N GLY A 294 4.96 -45.40 1.20
CA GLY A 294 4.40 -45.96 -0.04
C GLY A 294 4.61 -47.48 -0.15
N ASP A 295 5.75 -47.98 0.34
CA ASP A 295 6.15 -49.38 0.12
C ASP A 295 5.62 -50.38 1.16
N LYS A 296 4.99 -49.92 2.24
CA LYS A 296 4.47 -50.80 3.32
C LYS A 296 3.01 -51.22 3.16
N ALA A 297 2.33 -50.81 2.08
CA ALA A 297 0.94 -51.19 1.80
C ALA A 297 0.81 -52.41 0.86
N ALA A 298 1.91 -52.95 0.32
CA ALA A 298 1.90 -54.13 -0.52
C ALA A 298 2.87 -55.19 0.04
N ASN A 299 2.35 -56.41 0.22
CA ASN A 299 3.05 -57.65 0.58
C ASN A 299 3.43 -57.85 2.05
N GLY A 300 2.49 -58.46 2.79
CA GLY A 300 2.81 -59.25 3.97
C GLY A 300 3.12 -60.70 3.57
N VAL A 301 4.33 -61.20 3.89
CA VAL A 301 4.62 -62.60 4.19
C VAL A 301 5.82 -62.64 5.15
N ALA A 302 5.71 -63.42 6.22
CA ALA A 302 6.76 -63.67 7.20
C ALA A 302 7.84 -64.64 6.68
N LYS A 303 9.12 -64.38 6.98
CA LYS A 303 10.09 -65.47 7.24
C LYS A 303 11.27 -65.02 8.11
N LYS A 304 11.63 -65.96 8.99
CA LYS A 304 12.62 -65.97 10.07
C LYS A 304 14.07 -66.12 9.58
N THR A 305 15.01 -65.92 10.54
CA THR A 305 16.42 -66.43 10.65
C THR A 305 17.46 -65.79 9.70
N THR A 306 18.71 -65.49 10.07
CA THR A 306 19.60 -65.96 11.16
C THR A 306 20.78 -64.98 11.36
N GLU A 307 21.50 -65.18 12.46
CA GLU A 307 22.68 -64.49 13.00
C GLU A 307 23.90 -64.42 12.07
N GLU A 308 24.78 -63.42 12.25
CA GLU A 308 26.17 -63.70 12.64
C GLU A 308 26.88 -62.48 13.27
N LYS A 309 27.62 -62.78 14.34
CA LYS A 309 28.47 -61.88 15.13
C LYS A 309 29.80 -61.65 14.42
N THR A 310 30.43 -60.49 14.61
CA THR A 310 31.87 -60.39 14.94
C THR A 310 32.20 -58.98 15.45
N GLU A 311 32.54 -58.90 16.73
CA GLU A 311 33.46 -57.93 17.35
C GLU A 311 34.69 -58.74 17.81
N PRO A 312 35.88 -58.18 18.18
CA PRO A 312 36.16 -56.81 18.65
C PRO A 312 37.41 -56.15 17.99
N VAL A 313 37.82 -54.93 18.33
CA VAL A 313 38.88 -54.60 19.31
C VAL A 313 38.83 -53.10 19.68
N VAL A 314 39.24 -52.84 20.93
CA VAL A 314 39.12 -51.68 21.83
C VAL A 314 40.22 -50.62 21.61
N ASP A 315 39.86 -49.34 21.74
CA ASP A 315 40.57 -48.26 22.48
C ASP A 315 39.80 -46.94 22.18
N GLY A 316 39.36 -46.07 23.10
CA GLY A 316 39.77 -45.81 24.47
C GLY A 316 40.13 -44.32 24.61
N LYS A 317 39.15 -43.42 24.85
CA LYS A 317 39.21 -42.24 25.76
C LYS A 317 38.04 -41.25 25.59
N LYS A 318 37.41 -40.94 26.72
CA LYS A 318 36.34 -39.95 26.99
C LYS A 318 36.87 -38.50 26.98
N ALA A 319 36.01 -37.54 26.66
CA ALA A 319 35.71 -36.37 27.51
C ALA A 319 34.56 -35.52 26.94
N ASP A 320 33.42 -35.52 27.64
CA ASP A 320 32.33 -34.54 27.52
C ASP A 320 32.74 -33.18 28.14
N LYS A 321 32.32 -32.07 27.53
CA LYS A 321 32.24 -30.75 28.19
C LYS A 321 30.81 -30.23 28.13
N ARG A 322 30.13 -30.25 29.28
CA ARG A 322 28.93 -29.46 29.58
C ARG A 322 29.34 -28.14 30.23
N ILE A 323 28.56 -27.12 29.92
CA ILE A 323 28.69 -25.73 30.38
C ILE A 323 27.92 -25.61 31.71
N GLU A 324 28.58 -25.13 32.76
CA GLU A 324 27.96 -24.80 34.06
C GLU A 324 27.80 -23.28 34.22
N ILE A 325 26.73 -22.93 34.95
CA ILE A 325 26.21 -21.59 35.24
C ILE A 325 26.66 -21.23 36.66
N GLU A 326 27.24 -20.05 36.87
CA GLU A 326 27.58 -19.53 38.20
C GLU A 326 26.38 -18.88 38.92
N PRO A 327 26.21 -19.09 40.24
CA PRO A 327 25.36 -18.26 41.09
C PRO A 327 26.19 -17.36 42.02
N ALA A 328 25.72 -16.14 42.28
CA ALA A 328 26.33 -15.19 43.21
C ALA A 328 25.39 -14.88 44.40
N VAL A 329 25.81 -15.17 45.64
CA VAL A 329 25.32 -14.52 46.89
C VAL A 329 26.37 -14.63 48.02
N GLN A 330 26.38 -13.60 48.90
CA GLN A 330 26.83 -13.50 50.30
C GLN A 330 28.17 -12.77 50.55
N GLU A 331 28.39 -11.99 51.62
CA GLU A 331 27.60 -11.16 52.55
C GLU A 331 28.63 -10.42 53.45
N LYS A 332 28.34 -9.18 53.88
CA LYS A 332 28.68 -8.48 55.18
C LYS A 332 30.17 -8.36 55.59
N SER A 333 30.68 -7.35 56.32
CA SER A 333 30.24 -6.31 57.29
C SER A 333 31.42 -5.30 57.43
N SER A 334 31.39 -4.09 57.99
CA SER A 334 30.88 -3.63 59.30
C SER A 334 31.12 -2.10 59.49
N LYS A 335 30.16 -1.44 60.19
CA LYS A 335 30.24 -0.35 61.21
C LYS A 335 31.05 0.94 60.87
N THR A 336 30.56 2.18 61.09
CA THR A 336 30.02 2.74 62.35
C THR A 336 29.30 4.09 62.11
N GLU A 337 28.19 4.29 62.83
CA GLU A 337 27.29 5.45 63.01
C GLU A 337 27.83 6.49 64.06
N PRO A 338 27.08 7.51 64.58
CA PRO A 338 25.92 8.30 64.12
C PRO A 338 25.98 9.82 64.52
N LYS A 339 24.97 10.62 64.11
CA LYS A 339 24.12 11.54 64.93
C LYS A 339 23.31 12.47 64.01
N ALA A 340 21.97 12.34 63.97
CA ALA A 340 20.96 13.04 64.81
C ALA A 340 20.82 14.53 64.43
N GLY A 341 19.67 15.18 64.26
CA GLY A 341 18.21 14.94 64.34
C GLY A 341 17.59 16.25 63.78
N GLY A 342 16.43 16.28 63.12
CA GLY A 342 15.09 16.23 63.70
C GLY A 342 14.37 17.59 63.52
N THR A 343 13.13 17.54 62.99
CA THR A 343 11.96 18.44 63.24
C THR A 343 12.09 19.95 62.89
N GLU A 344 11.10 20.75 62.50
CA GLU A 344 9.65 20.67 62.28
C GLU A 344 9.19 22.01 61.62
N ALA A 345 8.05 21.98 60.91
CA ALA A 345 6.95 22.96 60.85
C ALA A 345 7.11 24.51 60.72
N GLY A 346 6.18 25.10 59.93
CA GLY A 346 5.55 26.42 60.13
C GLY A 346 6.09 27.56 59.22
N LYS A 347 5.35 28.10 58.24
CA LYS A 347 4.16 29.00 58.23
C LYS A 347 4.52 30.48 57.97
N ASP A 348 3.57 31.15 57.30
CA ASP A 348 3.35 32.60 57.10
C ASP A 348 4.07 33.28 55.92
N VAL A 349 3.38 33.73 54.84
CA VAL A 349 2.33 34.77 54.67
C VAL A 349 2.88 36.22 54.75
N LYS A 350 2.63 36.98 53.67
CA LYS A 350 2.46 38.46 53.49
C LYS A 350 3.34 39.02 52.36
N SER A 351 2.78 39.40 51.20
CA SER A 351 1.94 40.58 50.88
C SER A 351 2.74 41.83 50.50
N ASN A 352 2.56 42.27 49.25
CA ASN A 352 2.49 43.65 48.71
C ASN A 352 2.83 43.55 47.21
N GLY A 353 2.11 44.12 46.24
CA GLY A 353 1.14 45.21 46.27
C GLY A 353 1.55 46.29 45.27
N HIS A 354 0.84 46.37 44.14
CA HIS A 354 0.60 47.54 43.26
C HIS A 354 1.76 48.13 42.39
N LYS A 355 1.56 48.22 41.07
CA LYS A 355 0.78 49.30 40.39
C LYS A 355 0.58 49.04 38.89
N ALA A 356 -0.59 49.47 38.41
CA ALA A 356 -1.09 49.40 37.05
C ALA A 356 -0.47 50.44 36.09
N LYS A 357 -0.56 50.18 34.79
CA LYS A 357 -0.83 51.19 33.75
C LYS A 357 -1.62 50.55 32.61
N GLU A 358 -2.81 51.09 32.39
CA GLU A 358 -3.72 50.86 31.27
C GLU A 358 -3.13 51.37 29.95
N SER A 359 -3.47 50.71 28.85
CA SER A 359 -3.66 51.39 27.57
C SER A 359 -4.81 50.73 26.80
N THR A 360 -5.88 51.49 26.67
CA THR A 360 -7.08 51.18 25.89
C THR A 360 -7.07 52.09 24.67
N VAL A 361 -7.07 51.57 23.43
CA VAL A 361 -7.68 52.27 22.28
C VAL A 361 -8.29 51.27 21.30
N GLN A 362 -9.49 51.63 20.88
CA GLN A 362 -10.52 50.89 20.17
C GLN A 362 -10.28 50.65 18.67
N SER A 363 -11.09 49.70 18.18
CA SER A 363 -11.51 49.43 16.81
C SER A 363 -11.77 50.65 15.92
N LYS A 364 -11.44 50.53 14.63
CA LYS A 364 -12.15 51.25 13.55
C LYS A 364 -12.52 50.27 12.42
N LYS A 365 -13.83 50.10 12.30
CA LYS A 365 -14.57 49.45 11.20
C LYS A 365 -14.84 50.52 10.12
N GLU A 366 -15.01 50.05 8.89
CA GLU A 366 -15.65 50.72 7.75
C GLU A 366 -14.88 51.77 6.93
N ARG A 367 -14.57 51.39 5.67
CA ARG A 367 -14.87 52.25 4.52
C ARG A 367 -15.35 51.39 3.35
N ARG A 368 -16.63 51.55 3.02
CA ARG A 368 -17.32 51.03 1.82
C ARG A 368 -17.01 51.93 0.61
N LYS A 369 -16.89 51.26 -0.54
CA LYS A 369 -17.43 51.57 -1.88
C LYS A 369 -17.13 52.90 -2.60
N SER A 370 -16.80 52.69 -3.89
CA SER A 370 -17.29 53.36 -5.11
C SER A 370 -16.78 54.76 -5.49
N VAL A 371 -15.94 54.79 -6.53
CA VAL A 371 -16.01 55.60 -7.79
C VAL A 371 -15.12 54.82 -8.78
N GLY A 372 -15.42 54.49 -10.04
CA GLY A 372 -16.28 55.09 -11.06
C GLY A 372 -15.42 55.38 -12.30
N LYS A 373 -15.66 54.63 -13.38
CA LYS A 373 -15.27 54.82 -14.80
C LYS A 373 -14.88 56.26 -15.24
N LYS A 374 -13.85 56.35 -16.10
CA LYS A 374 -13.69 57.25 -17.29
C LYS A 374 -12.43 56.76 -18.06
N SER A 375 -12.54 56.13 -19.23
CA SER A 375 -12.69 56.65 -20.61
C SER A 375 -11.41 57.29 -21.19
N GLU A 376 -10.92 56.67 -22.28
CA GLU A 376 -10.30 57.24 -23.50
C GLU A 376 -9.22 58.33 -23.36
N ALA A 377 -8.00 57.97 -23.76
CA ALA A 377 -7.19 58.61 -24.81
C ALA A 377 -6.00 57.72 -25.15
#